data_AF-A0A2E8Z4A3-F1
#
_entry.id   AF-A0A2E8Z4A3-F1
#
_cell.length_a   1.000
_cell.length_b   1.000
_cell.length_c   1.000
_cell.angle_alpha   90.00
_cell.angle_beta   90.00
_cell.angle_gamma   90.00
#
_symmetry.space_group_name_H-M   'P 1'
#
loop_
_entity.id
_entity.type
_entity.pdbx_description
1 polymer ?
#
loop_
_entity_poly.entity_id
_entity_poly.type
_entity_poly.pdbx_seq_one_letter_code
_entity_poly.pdbx_strand_id
1 'polypeptide(L)'
;MQVIDPKKILKLMAIQEVSARTLAEQIGYSSHSYVNRILKGDIKTVTPERAARIARFFGVGVDDLFVPRLSTDARQSSKRKAS
;
A
#
# COMPACT_ATOMS: atom_id res chain seq x y z
N MET A 1 -4.93 -3.70 1.48
CA MET A 1 -4.78 -2.48 2.30
C MET A 1 -4.88 -1.28 1.40
N GLN A 2 -5.65 -0.27 1.78
CA GLN A 2 -5.78 0.99 1.06
C GLN A 2 -4.86 2.03 1.69
N VAL A 3 -4.15 2.80 0.86
CA VAL A 3 -3.32 3.93 1.31
C VAL A 3 -4.23 5.05 1.80
N ILE A 4 -4.00 5.55 3.01
CA ILE A 4 -4.76 6.68 3.58
C ILE A 4 -4.36 7.97 2.87
N ASP A 5 -3.08 8.32 2.96
CA ASP A 5 -2.51 9.53 2.36
C ASP A 5 -1.07 9.26 1.87
N PRO A 6 -0.84 9.24 0.54
CA PRO A 6 0.50 9.12 -0.03
C PRO A 6 1.48 10.19 0.46
N LYS A 7 1.00 11.38 0.84
CA LYS A 7 1.84 12.47 1.35
C LYS A 7 2.45 12.14 2.72
N LYS A 8 1.78 11.34 3.54
CA LYS A 8 2.32 10.89 4.83
C LYS A 8 3.54 9.99 4.63
N ILE A 9 3.50 9.10 3.62
CA ILE A 9 4.65 8.28 3.23
C ILE A 9 5.79 9.16 2.71
N LEU A 10 5.50 10.12 1.81
CA LEU A 10 6.49 11.08 1.33
C LEU A 10 7.17 11.88 2.45
N LYS A 11 6.38 12.32 3.45
CA LYS A 11 6.91 13.05 4.60
C LYS A 11 7.87 12.20 5.43
N LEU A 12 7.52 10.94 5.68
CA LEU A 12 8.40 10.00 6.40
C LEU A 12 9.68 9.71 5.62
N MET A 13 9.58 9.55 4.30
CA MET A 13 10.74 9.42 3.42
C MET A 13 11.67 10.64 3.51
N ALA A 14 11.12 11.85 3.51
CA ALA A 14 11.90 13.07 3.65
C ALA A 14 12.57 13.19 5.03
N ILE A 15 11.85 12.86 6.11
CA ILE A 15 12.37 12.92 7.49
C ILE A 15 13.51 11.91 7.70
N GLN A 16 13.41 10.72 7.12
CA GLN A 16 14.38 9.63 7.28
C GLN A 16 15.42 9.59 6.14
N GLU A 17 15.40 10.57 5.23
CA GLU A 17 16.28 10.66 4.06
C GLU A 17 16.28 9.42 3.16
N VAL A 18 15.10 8.78 3.03
CA VAL A 18 14.92 7.53 2.29
C VAL A 18 14.48 7.81 0.85
N SER A 19 15.23 7.28 -0.12
CA SER A 19 14.84 7.32 -1.53
C SER A 19 13.75 6.28 -1.86
N ALA A 20 12.98 6.50 -2.93
CA ALA A 20 12.00 5.53 -3.41
C ALA A 20 12.65 4.20 -3.83
N ARG A 21 13.91 4.24 -4.27
CA ARG A 21 14.71 3.07 -4.59
C ARG A 21 15.02 2.24 -3.35
N THR A 22 15.55 2.90 -2.31
CA THR A 22 15.84 2.26 -1.02
C THR A 22 14.59 1.63 -0.44
N LEU A 23 13.47 2.36 -0.42
CA LEU A 23 12.21 1.84 0.07
C LEU A 23 11.77 0.59 -0.72
N ALA A 24 11.87 0.63 -2.05
CA ALA A 24 11.50 -0.51 -2.91
C ALA A 24 12.34 -1.76 -2.60
N GLU A 25 13.65 -1.62 -2.47
CA GLU A 25 14.57 -2.71 -2.14
C GLU A 25 14.23 -3.33 -0.78
N GLN A 26 13.94 -2.51 0.23
CA GLN A 26 13.64 -2.97 1.60
C GLN A 26 12.29 -3.68 1.72
N ILE A 27 11.29 -3.26 0.95
CA ILE A 27 9.95 -3.88 1.00
C ILE A 27 9.74 -4.99 -0.04
N GLY A 28 10.76 -5.30 -0.84
CA GLY A 28 10.74 -6.41 -1.79
C GLY A 28 10.07 -6.10 -3.14
N TYR A 29 10.06 -4.83 -3.56
CA TYR A 29 9.71 -4.48 -4.93
C TYR A 29 10.93 -4.62 -5.85
N SER A 30 10.73 -5.27 -7.00
CA SER A 30 11.73 -5.34 -8.07
C SER A 30 12.01 -4.00 -8.74
N SER A 31 11.11 -3.01 -8.58
CA SER A 31 11.25 -1.69 -9.18
C SER A 31 10.63 -0.59 -8.32
N HIS A 32 11.38 0.50 -8.18
CA HIS A 32 10.94 1.73 -7.51
C HIS A 32 9.78 2.43 -8.25
N SER A 33 9.49 2.07 -9.51
CA SER A 33 8.33 2.57 -10.24
C SER A 33 7.01 2.27 -9.52
N TYR A 34 6.92 1.12 -8.84
CA TYR A 34 5.71 0.77 -8.08
C TYR A 34 5.54 1.65 -6.84
N VAL A 35 6.65 1.95 -6.16
CA VAL A 35 6.67 2.90 -5.04
C VAL A 35 6.27 4.29 -5.53
N ASN A 36 6.85 4.79 -6.62
CA ASN A 36 6.49 6.09 -7.18
C ASN A 36 5.00 6.19 -7.53
N ARG A 37 4.39 5.12 -8.06
CA ARG A 37 2.95 5.08 -8.32
C ARG A 37 2.10 5.13 -7.05
N ILE A 38 2.56 4.53 -5.95
CA ILE A 38 1.92 4.67 -4.63
C ILE A 38 2.02 6.13 -4.17
N LEU A 39 3.21 6.73 -4.23
CA LEU A 39 3.48 8.10 -3.78
C LEU A 39 2.71 9.15 -4.59
N LYS A 40 2.48 8.90 -5.88
CA LYS A 40 1.64 9.73 -6.76
C LYS A 40 0.13 9.52 -6.56
N GLY A 41 -0.26 8.44 -5.89
CA GLY A 41 -1.66 8.04 -5.73
C GLY A 41 -2.27 7.29 -6.93
N ASP A 42 -1.46 6.95 -7.94
CA ASP A 42 -1.86 6.11 -9.08
C ASP A 42 -2.26 4.70 -8.62
N ILE A 43 -1.60 4.20 -7.55
CA ILE A 43 -1.93 2.95 -6.88
C ILE A 43 -2.42 3.27 -5.47
N LYS A 44 -3.71 3.02 -5.25
CA LYS A 44 -4.38 3.28 -3.97
C LYS A 44 -4.38 2.08 -3.02
N THR A 45 -3.94 0.91 -3.50
CA THR A 45 -4.01 -0.33 -2.74
C THR A 45 -2.72 -1.13 -2.83
N VAL A 46 -2.32 -1.70 -1.70
CA VAL A 46 -1.20 -2.65 -1.59
C VAL A 46 -1.65 -3.92 -0.87
N THR A 47 -0.88 -5.00 -1.00
CA THR A 47 -1.12 -6.23 -0.23
C THR A 47 -0.91 -5.97 1.27
N PRO A 48 -1.56 -6.73 2.17
CA PRO A 48 -1.35 -6.62 3.61
C PRO A 48 0.11 -6.77 4.03
N GLU A 49 0.82 -7.71 3.43
CA GLU A 49 2.24 -7.92 3.69
C GLU A 49 3.09 -6.68 3.35
N ARG A 50 2.85 -6.07 2.19
CA ARG A 50 3.58 -4.86 1.77
C ARG A 50 3.25 -3.67 2.65
N ALA A 51 2.00 -3.50 3.05
CA ALA A 51 1.62 -2.48 4.04
C ALA A 51 2.38 -2.65 5.36
N ALA A 52 2.45 -3.89 5.87
CA ALA A 52 3.19 -4.19 7.10
C ALA A 52 4.69 -3.94 6.96
N ARG A 53 5.30 -4.28 5.81
CA ARG A 53 6.72 -3.97 5.54
C ARG A 53 6.98 -2.47 5.49
N ILE A 54 6.13 -1.69 4.80
CA ILE A 54 6.27 -0.23 4.71
C ILE A 54 6.14 0.41 6.10
N ALA A 55 5.12 0.04 6.88
CA ALA A 55 4.90 0.59 8.22
C ALA A 55 6.07 0.28 9.16
N ARG A 56 6.52 -0.99 9.16
CA ARG A 56 7.69 -1.43 9.94
C ARG A 56 8.96 -0.68 9.54
N PHE A 57 9.18 -0.47 8.23
CA PHE A 57 10.35 0.24 7.73
C PHE A 57 10.42 1.67 8.30
N PHE A 58 9.28 2.36 8.40
CA PHE A 58 9.21 3.71 8.97
C PHE A 58 9.03 3.76 10.50
N GLY A 59 8.87 2.61 11.17
CA GLY A 59 8.65 2.54 12.62
C GLY A 59 7.28 3.07 13.09
N VAL A 60 6.25 2.97 12.24
CA VAL A 60 4.88 3.45 12.53
C VAL A 60 3.87 2.31 12.53
N GLY A 61 2.67 2.57 13.03
CA GLY A 61 1.55 1.62 12.94
C GLY A 61 1.14 1.36 11.49
N VAL A 62 0.56 0.20 11.20
CA VAL A 62 0.02 -0.06 9.84
C VAL A 62 -1.16 0.86 9.55
N ASP A 63 -1.99 1.09 10.55
CA ASP A 63 -3.14 1.98 10.61
C ASP A 63 -2.79 3.46 10.46
N ASP A 64 -1.53 3.85 10.69
CA ASP A 64 -1.06 5.20 10.40
C ASP A 64 -1.01 5.52 8.90
N LEU A 65 -0.76 4.50 8.07
CA LEU A 65 -0.50 4.67 6.63
C LEU A 65 -1.56 3.98 5.76
N PHE A 66 -2.20 2.94 6.30
CA PHE A 66 -3.11 2.09 5.55
C PHE A 66 -4.34 1.70 6.35
N VAL A 67 -5.47 1.57 5.66
CA VAL A 67 -6.71 1.01 6.22
C VAL A 67 -7.08 -0.30 5.55
N PRO A 68 -7.78 -1.22 6.26
CA PRO A 68 -8.44 -2.34 5.61
C PRO A 68 -9.37 -1.84 4.51
N ARG A 69 -9.26 -2.43 3.32
CA ARG A 69 -10.24 -2.20 2.26
C ARG A 69 -11.34 -3.23 2.44
N LEU A 70 -12.49 -2.78 2.93
CA LEU A 70 -13.72 -3.58 2.85
C LEU A 70 -14.16 -3.61 1.39
N SER A 71 -14.04 -4.77 0.75
CA SER A 71 -14.67 -4.98 -0.56
C SER A 71 -16.18 -4.97 -0.34
N THR A 72 -16.88 -3.93 -0.80
CA THR A 72 -18.35 -3.91 -0.88
C THR A 72 -18.86 -4.76 -2.04
N ASP A 73 -18.33 -5.98 -2.20
CA ASP A 73 -18.86 -6.99 -3.11
C ASP A 73 -19.66 -8.02 -2.30
N ALA A 74 -20.73 -7.53 -1.68
CA ALA A 74 -21.86 -8.35 -1.27
C ALA A 74 -22.93 -8.26 -2.36
N ARG A 75 -22.69 -8.93 -3.50
CA ARG A 75 -23.60 -9.28 -4.63
C ARG A 75 -22.70 -9.48 -5.86
N GLN A 76 -22.25 -10.67 -6.23
CA GLN A 76 -23.05 -11.55 -7.10
C GLN A 76 -22.31 -12.89 -7.25
N SER A 77 -22.35 -13.74 -6.23
CA SER A 77 -21.98 -15.16 -6.35
C SER A 77 -23.12 -16.03 -5.86
N SER A 78 -24.29 -15.90 -6.52
CA SER A 78 -25.42 -16.80 -6.33
C SER A 78 -26.49 -16.64 -7.43
N LYS A 79 -26.14 -16.93 -8.68
CA LYS A 79 -27.07 -17.53 -9.67
C LYS A 79 -26.24 -18.45 -10.57
N ARG A 80 -25.98 -19.67 -10.08
CA ARG A 80 -26.75 -20.90 -10.35
C ARG A 80 -26.67 -21.34 -11.81
N LYS A 81 -25.92 -22.43 -12.00
CA LYS A 81 -26.26 -23.51 -12.94
C LYS A 81 -27.77 -23.76 -12.93
N ALA A 82 -28.39 -23.64 -14.09
CA ALA A 82 -29.67 -24.23 -14.56
C ALA A 82 -29.90 -23.55 -15.94
N SER A 83 -30.13 -24.21 -17.06
CA SER A 83 -30.30 -25.61 -17.45
C SER A 83 -29.98 -25.68 -18.94
#